data_AF-A0A8T2PIT6-F1
#
_entry.id   AF-A0A8T2PIT6-F1
#
_cell.length_a   1.000
_cell.length_b   1.000
_cell.length_c   1.000
_cell.angle_alpha   90.00
_cell.angle_beta   90.00
_cell.angle_gamma   90.00
#
_symmetry.space_group_name_H-M   'P 1'
#
loop_
_entity.id
_entity.type
_entity.pdbx_description
1 polymer ?
#
loop_
_entity_poly.entity_id
_entity_poly.type
_entity_poly.pdbx_seq_one_letter_code
_entity_poly.pdbx_strand_id
1 'polypeptide(L)'
;MEQALEALQLCLKLLDSRSREELRRLLRFMAVAADPHEVRLHKEIENRMAVKRAFSRAIVHTKHLPKGKVDLLVLFMLDNHHDVFKIPSSLHKLVSEKLQDIVNGKDPDEMTGPGFCQRVTSKACRDSMQKTTEEELWALLRTIHDNPALSAKEKKRLLGQFYKGHPQIFVQYLGTRISTVDV
;
A
#
# COMPACT_ATOMS: atom_id res chain seq x y z
N MET A 1 16.58 -13.43 -10.63
CA MET A 1 15.57 -14.51 -10.80
C MET A 1 14.89 -14.82 -9.47
N GLU A 2 15.63 -15.01 -8.37
CA GLU A 2 15.07 -15.27 -7.02
C GLU A 2 14.02 -14.25 -6.57
N GLN A 3 14.28 -12.94 -6.70
CA GLN A 3 13.32 -11.91 -6.29
C GLN A 3 11.96 -12.01 -7.00
N ALA A 4 11.96 -12.39 -8.29
CA ALA A 4 10.73 -12.56 -9.06
C ALA A 4 9.95 -13.81 -8.61
N LEU A 5 10.65 -14.90 -8.30
CA LEU A 5 10.06 -16.11 -7.76
C LEU A 5 9.46 -15.85 -6.38
N GLU A 6 10.19 -15.16 -5.51
CA GLU A 6 9.75 -14.78 -4.18
C GLU A 6 8.52 -13.87 -4.21
N ALA A 7 8.54 -12.82 -5.04
CA ALA A 7 7.38 -11.94 -5.22
C ALA A 7 6.16 -12.73 -5.69
N LEU A 8 6.35 -13.66 -6.64
CA LEU A 8 5.26 -14.50 -7.14
C LEU A 8 4.76 -15.49 -6.07
N GLN A 9 5.65 -16.12 -5.31
CA GLN A 9 5.28 -16.97 -4.17
C GLN A 9 4.40 -16.21 -3.18
N LEU A 10 4.80 -14.98 -2.81
CA LEU A 10 4.02 -14.11 -1.93
C LEU A 10 2.64 -13.76 -2.52
N CYS A 11 2.58 -13.38 -3.80
CA CYS A 11 1.31 -13.12 -4.48
C CYS A 11 0.39 -14.35 -4.49
N LEU A 12 0.93 -15.55 -4.75
CA LEU A 12 0.15 -16.79 -4.75
C LEU A 12 -0.30 -17.23 -3.34
N LYS A 13 0.37 -16.75 -2.27
CA LYS A 13 -0.11 -16.93 -0.89
C LYS A 13 -1.36 -16.11 -0.58
N LEU A 14 -1.67 -15.07 -1.36
CA LEU A 14 -2.89 -14.28 -1.20
C LEU A 14 -4.13 -14.96 -1.81
N LEU A 15 -3.94 -15.92 -2.71
CA LEU A 15 -5.04 -16.72 -3.26
C LEU A 15 -5.65 -17.61 -2.16
N ASP A 16 -6.95 -17.87 -2.24
CA ASP A 16 -7.59 -18.87 -1.37
C ASP A 16 -7.01 -20.28 -1.61
N SER A 17 -7.24 -21.18 -0.64
CA SER A 17 -6.67 -22.53 -0.67
C SER A 17 -7.11 -23.34 -1.90
N ARG A 18 -8.37 -23.18 -2.33
CA ARG A 18 -8.93 -23.90 -3.47
C ARG A 18 -8.30 -23.43 -4.78
N SER A 19 -8.32 -22.13 -5.05
CA SER A 19 -7.73 -21.56 -6.27
C SER A 19 -6.24 -21.87 -6.39
N ARG A 20 -5.52 -21.83 -5.26
CA ARG A 20 -4.09 -22.16 -5.21
C ARG A 20 -3.81 -23.63 -5.57
N GLU A 21 -4.62 -24.56 -5.08
CA GLU A 21 -4.47 -25.99 -5.38
C GLU A 21 -4.89 -26.32 -6.82
N GLU A 22 -5.93 -25.68 -7.35
CA GLU A 22 -6.32 -25.79 -8.75
C GLU A 22 -5.20 -25.29 -9.67
N LEU A 23 -4.62 -24.13 -9.40
CA LEU A 23 -3.50 -23.59 -10.17
C LEU A 23 -2.25 -24.47 -10.07
N ARG A 24 -1.96 -25.04 -8.89
CA ARG A 24 -0.83 -25.96 -8.69
C ARG A 24 -0.96 -27.20 -9.55
N ARG A 25 -2.14 -27.83 -9.55
CA ARG A 25 -2.44 -29.01 -10.37
C ARG A 25 -2.37 -28.67 -11.86
N LEU A 26 -2.90 -27.52 -12.25
CA LEU A 26 -2.81 -27.04 -13.63
C LEU A 26 -1.36 -26.86 -14.07
N LEU A 27 -0.52 -26.18 -13.29
CA LEU A 27 0.89 -25.96 -13.64
C LEU A 27 1.69 -27.27 -13.71
N ARG A 28 1.39 -28.26 -12.85
CA ARG A 28 1.99 -29.60 -12.94
C ARG A 28 1.59 -30.32 -14.22
N PHE A 29 0.29 -30.29 -14.58
CA PHE A 29 -0.19 -30.83 -15.84
C PHE A 29 0.50 -30.14 -17.04
N MET A 30 0.55 -28.81 -17.01
CA MET A 30 1.21 -28.02 -18.05
C MET A 30 2.69 -28.37 -18.18
N ALA A 31 3.40 -28.61 -17.08
CA ALA A 31 4.81 -28.97 -17.10
C ALA A 31 5.04 -30.31 -17.83
N VAL A 32 4.24 -31.32 -17.52
CA VAL A 32 4.28 -32.62 -18.23
C VAL A 32 3.93 -32.43 -19.70
N ALA A 33 2.82 -31.74 -20.00
CA ALA A 33 2.39 -31.53 -21.38
C ALA A 33 3.35 -30.65 -22.20
N ALA A 34 4.18 -29.82 -21.54
CA ALA A 34 5.14 -28.94 -22.19
C ALA A 34 6.47 -29.63 -22.53
N ASP A 35 6.74 -30.82 -21.97
CA ASP A 35 7.96 -31.57 -22.22
C ASP A 35 8.06 -31.93 -23.72
N PRO A 36 9.19 -31.64 -24.38
CA PRO A 36 9.39 -31.99 -25.79
C PRO A 36 9.48 -33.50 -26.06
N HIS A 37 9.75 -34.33 -25.05
CA HIS A 37 9.83 -35.80 -25.17
C HIS A 37 8.47 -36.49 -25.01
N GLU A 38 7.48 -35.77 -24.49
CA GLU A 38 6.11 -36.24 -24.36
C GLU A 38 5.34 -36.14 -25.68
N VAL A 39 4.09 -36.62 -25.70
CA VAL A 39 3.25 -36.62 -26.90
C VAL A 39 3.19 -35.23 -27.54
N ARG A 40 3.54 -35.17 -28.84
CA ARG A 40 3.55 -33.92 -29.60
C ARG A 40 2.14 -33.34 -29.73
N LEU A 41 1.93 -32.15 -29.16
CA LEU A 41 0.63 -31.49 -29.12
C LEU A 41 0.27 -30.77 -30.42
N HIS A 42 1.27 -30.35 -31.20
CA HIS A 42 1.06 -29.62 -32.45
C HIS A 42 2.14 -29.95 -33.49
N LYS A 43 1.76 -29.93 -34.77
CA LYS A 43 2.67 -30.28 -35.88
C LYS A 43 3.83 -29.31 -36.03
N GLU A 44 3.60 -28.03 -35.85
CA GLU A 44 4.61 -26.96 -36.12
C GLU A 44 5.01 -26.17 -34.88
N ILE A 45 4.32 -26.35 -33.75
CA ILE A 45 4.50 -25.52 -32.55
C ILE A 45 5.05 -26.42 -31.46
N GLU A 46 6.09 -25.95 -30.77
CA GLU A 46 6.64 -26.64 -29.60
C GLU A 46 5.58 -26.81 -28.51
N ASN A 47 5.59 -27.98 -27.84
CA ASN A 47 4.65 -28.32 -26.77
C ASN A 47 4.53 -27.20 -25.73
N ARG A 48 5.67 -26.67 -25.26
CA ARG A 48 5.77 -25.51 -24.37
C ARG A 48 4.93 -24.31 -24.83
N MET A 49 5.04 -23.95 -26.10
CA MET A 49 4.35 -22.79 -26.66
C MET A 49 2.86 -23.06 -26.88
N ALA A 50 2.51 -24.28 -27.27
CA ALA A 50 1.12 -24.73 -27.38
C ALA A 50 0.42 -24.69 -26.01
N VAL A 51 1.03 -25.27 -24.98
CA VAL A 51 0.53 -25.29 -23.60
C VAL A 51 0.37 -23.87 -23.05
N LYS A 52 1.41 -23.02 -23.18
CA LYS A 52 1.33 -21.62 -22.76
C LYS A 52 0.16 -20.91 -23.44
N ARG A 53 0.00 -21.07 -24.76
CA ARG A 53 -1.08 -20.41 -25.52
C ARG A 53 -2.46 -20.89 -25.06
N ALA A 54 -2.62 -22.17 -24.77
CA ALA A 54 -3.89 -22.76 -24.34
C ALA A 54 -4.34 -22.24 -22.96
N PHE A 55 -3.42 -22.14 -22.00
CA PHE A 55 -3.78 -21.86 -20.60
C PHE A 55 -3.55 -20.41 -20.15
N SER A 56 -2.87 -19.57 -20.95
CA SER A 56 -2.52 -18.20 -20.55
C SER A 56 -3.71 -17.39 -20.03
N ARG A 57 -4.86 -17.44 -20.74
CA ARG A 57 -6.10 -16.72 -20.33
C ARG A 57 -6.78 -17.29 -19.09
N ALA A 58 -6.57 -18.58 -18.80
CA ALA A 58 -7.15 -19.24 -17.63
C ALA A 58 -6.36 -18.93 -16.36
N ILE A 59 -5.04 -18.72 -16.48
CA ILE A 59 -4.16 -18.39 -15.35
C ILE A 59 -4.18 -16.89 -15.07
N VAL A 60 -4.05 -16.06 -16.10
CA VAL A 60 -3.93 -14.60 -15.96
C VAL A 60 -4.98 -13.91 -16.81
N HIS A 61 -6.04 -13.42 -16.16
CA HIS A 61 -7.06 -12.60 -16.79
C HIS A 61 -6.88 -11.13 -16.43
N THR A 62 -6.33 -10.34 -17.35
CA THR A 62 -6.07 -8.91 -17.12
C THR A 62 -6.21 -8.11 -18.40
N LYS A 63 -6.79 -6.91 -18.28
CA LYS A 63 -6.84 -5.91 -19.36
C LYS A 63 -5.67 -4.92 -19.30
N HIS A 64 -4.90 -4.93 -18.21
CA HIS A 64 -3.90 -3.91 -17.91
C HIS A 64 -2.46 -4.37 -18.22
N LEU A 65 -2.21 -5.67 -18.37
CA LEU A 65 -0.90 -6.16 -18.80
C LEU A 65 -0.87 -6.42 -20.31
N PRO A 66 0.18 -5.94 -21.02
CA PRO A 66 0.44 -6.34 -22.40
C PRO A 66 0.59 -7.85 -22.53
N LYS A 67 0.11 -8.41 -23.64
CA LYS A 67 0.14 -9.86 -23.92
C LYS A 67 1.53 -10.49 -23.73
N GLY A 68 2.59 -9.80 -24.16
CA GLY A 68 3.96 -10.30 -23.98
C GLY A 68 4.36 -10.49 -22.51
N LYS A 69 3.92 -9.61 -21.61
CA LYS A 69 4.18 -9.74 -20.16
C LYS A 69 3.36 -10.86 -19.54
N VAL A 70 2.12 -11.04 -19.98
CA VAL A 70 1.27 -12.16 -19.55
C VAL A 70 1.91 -13.49 -19.96
N ASP A 71 2.34 -13.59 -21.21
CA ASP A 71 3.02 -14.79 -21.72
C ASP A 71 4.32 -15.08 -20.94
N LEU A 72 5.12 -14.06 -20.64
CA LEU A 72 6.32 -14.19 -19.82
C LEU A 72 5.99 -14.72 -18.42
N LEU A 73 4.96 -14.16 -17.76
CA LEU A 73 4.55 -14.59 -16.43
C LEU A 73 4.09 -16.06 -16.41
N VAL A 74 3.31 -16.48 -17.41
CA VAL A 74 2.83 -17.86 -17.51
C VAL A 74 3.98 -18.83 -17.78
N LEU A 75 4.93 -18.48 -18.65
CA LEU A 75 6.14 -19.28 -18.86
C LEU A 75 7.00 -19.35 -17.60
N PHE A 76 7.15 -18.23 -16.88
CA PHE A 76 7.88 -18.20 -15.63
C PHE A 76 7.24 -19.08 -14.56
N MET A 77 5.91 -19.08 -14.45
CA MET A 77 5.15 -19.99 -13.57
C MET A 77 5.35 -21.46 -13.94
N LEU A 78 5.38 -21.75 -15.24
CA LEU A 78 5.59 -23.10 -15.77
C LEU A 78 7.01 -23.60 -15.45
N ASP A 79 8.03 -22.78 -15.67
CA ASP A 79 9.44 -23.12 -15.41
C ASP A 79 9.70 -23.38 -13.93
N ASN A 80 9.01 -22.62 -13.06
CA ASN A 80 9.20 -22.68 -11.61
C ASN A 80 8.07 -23.41 -10.90
N HIS A 81 7.31 -24.28 -11.59
CA HIS A 81 6.07 -24.87 -11.06
C HIS A 81 6.27 -25.69 -9.76
N HIS A 82 7.47 -26.23 -9.51
CA HIS A 82 7.82 -26.92 -8.27
C HIS A 82 8.04 -25.97 -7.08
N ASP A 83 8.53 -24.75 -7.35
CA ASP A 83 8.97 -23.82 -6.33
C ASP A 83 7.98 -22.69 -6.07
N VAL A 84 7.17 -22.33 -7.06
CA VAL A 84 6.28 -21.16 -7.00
C VAL A 84 5.23 -21.20 -5.88
N PHE A 85 4.96 -22.38 -5.32
CA PHE A 85 4.03 -22.55 -4.19
C PHE A 85 4.71 -22.75 -2.83
N LYS A 86 6.04 -22.84 -2.78
CA LYS A 86 6.80 -22.94 -1.53
C LYS A 86 6.67 -21.64 -0.74
N ILE A 87 6.95 -21.72 0.56
CA ILE A 87 7.05 -20.52 1.41
C ILE A 87 8.43 -19.91 1.14
N PRO A 88 8.53 -18.61 0.80
CA PRO A 88 9.83 -17.96 0.66
C PRO A 88 10.63 -18.05 1.95
N SER A 89 11.92 -18.35 1.84
CA SER A 89 12.82 -18.47 3.00
C SER A 89 12.94 -17.16 3.78
N SER A 90 12.90 -16.03 3.08
CA SER A 90 12.86 -14.68 3.66
C SER A 90 11.66 -14.48 4.57
N LEU A 91 10.46 -14.87 4.13
CA LEU A 91 9.24 -14.80 4.92
C LEU A 91 9.32 -15.74 6.12
N HIS A 92 9.81 -16.96 5.93
CA HIS A 92 9.99 -17.92 7.01
C HIS A 92 10.96 -17.39 8.08
N LYS A 93 12.08 -16.80 7.66
CA LYS A 93 13.06 -16.16 8.54
C LYS A 93 12.43 -14.98 9.30
N LEU A 94 11.76 -14.09 8.58
CA LEU A 94 11.09 -12.92 9.18
C LEU A 94 10.08 -13.34 10.25
N VAL A 95 9.23 -14.33 9.95
CA VAL A 95 8.24 -14.83 10.91
C VAL A 95 8.91 -15.51 12.10
N SER A 96 9.96 -16.30 11.87
CA SER A 96 10.72 -16.94 12.95
C SER A 96 11.36 -15.93 13.90
N GLU A 97 12.00 -14.88 13.36
CA GLU A 97 12.58 -13.79 14.14
C GLU A 97 11.52 -13.06 14.95
N LYS A 98 10.36 -12.75 14.34
CA LYS A 98 9.23 -12.12 15.05
C LYS A 98 8.72 -12.99 16.20
N LEU A 99 8.56 -14.29 15.98
CA LEU A 99 8.12 -15.22 17.03
C LEU A 99 9.13 -15.29 18.16
N GLN A 100 10.42 -15.36 17.85
CA GLN A 100 11.48 -15.37 18.85
C GLN A 100 11.48 -14.09 19.70
N ASP A 101 11.31 -12.93 19.06
CA ASP A 101 11.26 -11.66 19.77
C ASP A 101 10.02 -11.54 20.68
N ILE A 102 8.87 -12.07 20.26
CA ILE A 102 7.66 -12.16 21.11
C ILE A 102 7.93 -13.05 22.33
N VAL A 103 8.57 -14.22 22.14
CA VAL A 103 8.96 -15.11 23.24
C VAL A 103 9.90 -14.43 24.22
N ASN A 104 10.77 -13.55 23.73
CA ASN A 104 11.69 -12.75 24.54
C ASN A 104 11.01 -11.54 25.24
N GLY A 105 9.69 -11.37 25.10
CA GLY A 105 8.93 -10.31 25.76
C GLY A 105 9.07 -8.93 25.13
N LYS A 106 9.53 -8.83 23.87
CA LYS A 106 9.54 -7.56 23.13
C LYS A 106 8.13 -7.17 22.70
N ASP A 107 7.85 -5.87 22.71
CA ASP A 107 6.54 -5.33 22.34
C ASP A 107 6.25 -5.56 20.83
N PRO A 108 5.15 -6.24 20.47
CA PRO A 108 4.76 -6.44 19.07
C PRO A 108 4.46 -5.14 18.29
N ASP A 109 4.07 -4.05 18.97
CA ASP A 109 3.79 -2.75 18.35
C ASP A 109 5.08 -1.99 17.96
N GLU A 110 6.19 -2.17 18.70
CA GLU A 110 7.51 -1.65 18.29
C GLU A 110 8.09 -2.44 17.11
N MET A 111 7.61 -3.66 16.91
CA MET A 111 8.21 -4.65 16.04
C MET A 111 7.60 -4.71 14.65
N THR A 112 6.35 -4.26 14.49
CA THR A 112 5.71 -4.16 13.18
C THR A 112 6.30 -2.94 12.47
N GLY A 113 7.38 -3.13 11.69
CA GLY A 113 7.97 -2.08 10.85
C GLY A 113 6.88 -1.33 10.07
N PRO A 114 7.13 -0.09 9.59
CA PRO A 114 6.09 0.91 9.36
C PRO A 114 4.89 0.30 8.65
N GLY A 115 3.85 -0.01 9.43
CA GLY A 115 2.58 -0.45 8.88
C GLY A 115 2.06 0.67 7.96
N PHE A 116 1.32 0.30 6.91
CA PHE A 116 0.65 1.29 6.04
C PHE A 116 -0.11 2.36 6.85
N CYS A 117 -0.61 1.98 8.03
CA CYS A 117 -1.03 2.91 9.07
C CYS A 117 -0.21 2.69 10.35
N GLN A 118 0.61 3.66 10.73
CA GLN A 118 1.22 3.70 12.06
C GLN A 118 0.15 4.12 13.07
N ARG A 119 -0.06 3.30 14.10
CA ARG A 119 -1.01 3.62 15.17
C ARG A 119 -0.47 4.82 15.95
N VAL A 120 -1.16 5.95 15.87
CA VAL A 120 -0.84 7.14 16.66
C VAL A 120 -1.33 6.91 18.09
N THR A 121 -0.51 7.21 19.09
CA THR A 121 -0.95 7.13 20.50
C THR A 121 -2.10 8.11 20.75
N SER A 122 -2.99 7.80 21.69
CA SER A 122 -4.10 8.70 22.02
C SER A 122 -3.62 10.10 22.44
N LYS A 123 -2.43 10.20 23.03
CA LYS A 123 -1.79 11.48 23.36
C LYS A 123 -1.36 12.22 22.09
N ALA A 124 -0.57 11.59 21.22
CA ALA A 124 -0.11 12.22 19.98
C ALA A 124 -1.25 12.62 19.04
N CYS A 125 -2.35 11.86 19.03
CA CYS A 125 -3.56 12.23 18.29
C CYS A 125 -4.19 13.51 18.86
N ARG A 126 -4.39 13.59 20.19
CA ARG A 126 -4.91 14.81 20.84
C ARG A 126 -4.00 16.02 20.63
N ASP A 127 -2.69 15.84 20.77
CA ASP A 127 -1.70 16.90 20.60
C ASP A 127 -1.71 17.41 19.14
N SER A 128 -1.76 16.51 18.17
CA SER A 128 -1.87 16.87 16.75
C SER A 128 -3.20 17.57 16.45
N MET A 129 -4.32 17.06 16.97
CA MET A 129 -5.63 17.68 16.78
C MET A 129 -5.66 19.09 17.34
N GLN A 130 -5.15 19.30 18.56
CA GLN A 130 -5.11 20.62 19.18
C GLN A 130 -4.23 21.57 18.36
N LYS A 131 -3.03 21.15 18.01
CA LYS A 131 -2.08 21.96 17.24
C LYS A 131 -2.64 22.34 15.87
N THR A 132 -3.16 21.39 15.10
CA THR A 132 -3.77 21.67 13.80
C THR A 132 -5.00 22.57 13.92
N THR A 133 -5.84 22.36 14.95
CA THR A 133 -7.00 23.24 15.17
C THR A 133 -6.58 24.66 15.47
N GLU A 134 -5.56 24.86 16.32
CA GLU A 134 -5.00 26.19 16.58
C GLU A 134 -4.46 26.80 15.28
N GLU A 135 -3.60 26.10 14.54
CA GLU A 135 -3.02 26.57 13.27
C GLU A 135 -4.08 27.02 12.24
N GLU A 136 -5.16 26.24 12.07
CA GLU A 136 -6.26 26.56 11.15
C GLU A 136 -7.09 27.77 11.63
N LEU A 137 -7.31 27.90 12.95
CA LEU A 137 -7.96 29.08 13.52
C LEU A 137 -7.12 30.35 13.32
N TRP A 138 -5.80 30.24 13.44
CA TRP A 138 -4.84 31.31 13.12
C TRP A 138 -4.86 31.66 11.62
N ALA A 139 -4.90 30.65 10.74
CA ALA A 139 -5.02 30.85 9.30
C ALA A 139 -6.32 31.57 8.94
N LEU A 140 -7.45 31.16 9.54
CA LEU A 140 -8.75 31.79 9.34
C LEU A 140 -8.75 33.27 9.74
N LEU A 141 -8.15 33.62 10.88
CA LEU A 141 -8.00 35.02 11.30
C LEU A 141 -7.21 35.83 10.29
N ARG A 142 -6.09 35.28 9.81
CA ARG A 142 -5.27 35.92 8.78
C ARG A 142 -6.05 36.13 7.49
N THR A 143 -6.78 35.11 7.03
CA THR A 143 -7.62 35.19 5.84
C THR A 143 -8.70 36.26 5.98
N ILE A 144 -9.40 36.35 7.11
CA ILE A 144 -10.44 37.39 7.30
C ILE A 144 -9.82 38.79 7.34
N HIS A 145 -8.70 38.95 8.04
CA HIS A 145 -8.04 40.23 8.23
C HIS A 145 -7.44 40.78 6.92
N ASP A 146 -6.70 39.94 6.20
CA ASP A 146 -5.92 40.33 5.02
C ASP A 146 -6.73 40.28 3.70
N ASN A 147 -7.95 39.75 3.70
CA ASN A 147 -8.75 39.62 2.47
C ASN A 147 -9.23 40.99 1.95
N PRO A 148 -8.81 41.42 0.75
CA PRO A 148 -9.17 42.73 0.19
C PRO A 148 -10.61 42.80 -0.34
N ALA A 149 -11.27 41.65 -0.58
CA ALA A 149 -12.64 41.59 -1.09
C ALA A 149 -13.71 41.82 -0.01
N LEU A 150 -13.33 41.79 1.28
CA LEU A 150 -14.26 42.03 2.39
C LEU A 150 -14.33 43.52 2.75
N SER A 151 -15.54 44.06 2.86
CA SER A 151 -15.73 45.42 3.38
C SER A 151 -15.33 45.53 4.85
N ALA A 152 -15.00 46.73 5.32
CA ALA A 152 -14.65 46.98 6.72
C ALA A 152 -15.77 46.54 7.69
N LYS A 153 -17.04 46.69 7.28
CA LYS A 153 -18.21 46.26 8.06
C LYS A 153 -18.26 44.74 8.19
N GLU A 154 -17.99 44.01 7.11
CA GLU A 154 -17.99 42.55 7.10
C GLU A 154 -16.80 41.97 7.85
N LYS A 155 -15.60 42.55 7.69
CA LYS A 155 -14.43 42.17 8.49
C LYS A 155 -14.70 42.31 9.98
N LYS A 156 -15.24 43.45 10.41
CA LYS A 156 -15.59 43.68 11.82
C LYS A 156 -16.63 42.67 12.32
N ARG A 157 -17.62 42.33 11.50
CA ARG A 157 -18.64 41.31 11.82
C ARG A 157 -18.02 39.93 12.01
N LEU A 158 -17.18 39.47 11.07
CA LEU A 158 -16.56 38.15 11.09
C LEU A 158 -15.54 38.01 12.22
N LEU A 159 -14.70 39.02 12.44
CA LEU A 159 -13.76 39.06 13.57
C LEU A 159 -14.51 39.08 14.91
N GLY A 160 -15.63 39.79 15.00
CA GLY A 160 -16.49 39.77 16.17
C GLY A 160 -17.17 38.41 16.42
N GLN A 161 -17.50 37.67 15.36
CA GLN A 161 -18.00 36.30 15.47
C GLN A 161 -16.90 35.34 15.93
N PHE A 162 -15.69 35.47 15.37
CA PHE A 162 -14.54 34.67 15.80
C PHE A 162 -14.22 34.90 17.28
N TYR A 163 -14.17 36.17 17.72
CA TYR A 163 -13.86 36.52 19.11
C TYR A 163 -14.84 35.90 20.12
N LYS A 164 -16.12 35.74 19.75
CA LYS A 164 -17.12 35.07 20.61
C LYS A 164 -16.83 33.58 20.81
N GLY A 165 -16.26 32.90 19.81
CA GLY A 165 -15.95 31.47 19.87
C GLY A 165 -14.56 31.17 20.42
N HIS A 166 -13.56 31.98 20.05
CA HIS A 166 -12.15 31.74 20.34
C HIS A 166 -11.43 33.02 20.79
N PRO A 167 -11.81 33.62 21.94
CA PRO A 167 -11.28 34.92 22.38
C PRO A 167 -9.78 34.90 22.66
N GLN A 168 -9.25 33.80 23.20
CA GLN A 168 -7.83 33.69 23.55
C GLN A 168 -6.92 33.72 22.31
N ILE A 169 -7.27 32.95 21.28
CA ILE A 169 -6.54 32.91 20.00
C ILE A 169 -6.60 34.27 19.30
N PHE A 170 -7.76 34.94 19.36
CA PHE A 170 -7.93 36.27 18.79
C PHE A 170 -7.01 37.32 19.43
N VAL A 171 -6.92 37.34 20.77
CA VAL A 171 -6.06 38.28 21.50
C VAL A 171 -4.59 38.00 21.22
N GLN A 172 -4.18 36.73 21.18
CA GLN A 172 -2.81 36.34 20.82
C GLN A 172 -2.44 36.79 19.40
N TYR A 173 -3.33 36.56 18.43
CA TYR A 173 -3.11 36.97 17.03
C TYR A 173 -2.89 38.48 16.87
N LEU A 174 -3.73 39.30 17.52
CA LEU A 174 -3.55 40.75 17.50
C LEU A 174 -2.29 41.19 18.25
N GLY A 175 -2.00 40.57 19.39
CA GLY A 175 -0.77 40.84 20.15
C GLY A 175 0.49 40.61 19.32
N THR A 176 0.58 39.48 18.62
CA THR A 176 1.71 39.17 17.72
C THR A 176 1.82 40.18 16.56
N ARG A 177 0.70 40.64 16.00
CA ARG A 177 0.70 41.63 14.91
C ARG A 177 1.16 43.01 15.37
N ILE A 178 0.71 43.47 16.54
CA ILE A 178 1.10 44.78 17.09
C ILE A 178 2.62 44.79 17.34
N SER A 179 3.17 43.72 17.90
CA SER A 179 4.62 43.57 18.08
C SER A 179 5.44 43.51 16.78
N THR A 180 4.82 43.18 15.64
CA THR A 180 5.48 43.16 14.32
C THR A 180 5.39 44.49 13.55
N VAL A 181 4.64 45.48 14.05
CA VAL A 181 4.46 46.80 13.42
C VAL A 181 5.33 47.88 14.07
N ASP A 182 5.92 47.61 15.25
CA ASP A 182 6.84 48.51 15.97
C ASP A 182 8.34 48.33 15.58
N VAL A 183 8.65 47.98 14.32
CA VAL A 183 10.00 47.99 13.73
C VAL A 183 9.99 48.72 12.39
#